data_AF-K9D8A0-F1
#
_entry.id   AF-K9D8A0-F1
#
_cell.length_a   1.000
_cell.length_b   1.000
_cell.length_c   1.000
_cell.angle_alpha   90.00
_cell.angle_beta   90.00
_cell.angle_gamma   90.00
#
_symmetry.space_group_name_H-M   'P 1'
#
loop_
_entity.id
_entity.type
_entity.pdbx_description
1 polymer ?
#
loop_
_entity_poly.entity_id
_entity_poly.type
_entity_poly.pdbx_seq_one_letter_code
_entity_poly.pdbx_strand_id
1 'polypeptide(L)'
;MNPSSTPHLAPPLAPPSAPPSALHAGGAADTWQQALLRDPARQRGAARARREQWLMIACFFMLFPGFFFYHTLLGTGTTGAFLGGYFAPVALAFAGPMCLVYLARMRREAQRLTLVDVHYGVFFAYFVGVVVVNAAAGANRAIVAYHMLAILFMVLVYLQFCFIDFDSRRFRVVGLLSLAGMSTIVFSYSVDGVFYLGALGIAKDANSLATYQGFSRSYLFTYLAVVTFTRNLPLRLVLHAVGAATLFVNTARSEFVALLFAIPLIEFYYSRHKLYFVLAGVCIAAAIGLYLDQILASLPSNRILELFDLSHSTSANKRQQLTVHAVQSIAAHPILGDYGSYKPGHYSHNVLSAWVDLGLFGMLYVAALAIVPITPMFFHEYFAARRRPLFLLAFAFACVTVLLLLSSHYFTDMLLSATLGACSRYAYERKHAAHRPPDLGAPALRHQDLLQAMPNAGQPRS
;
A
#
# COMPACT_ATOMS: atom_id res chain seq x y z
N MET A 1 -61.02 -19.00 -56.55
CA MET A 1 -62.08 -18.15 -55.97
C MET A 1 -61.42 -17.23 -54.95
N ASN A 2 -61.39 -15.93 -55.28
CA ASN A 2 -61.34 -14.70 -54.46
C ASN A 2 -60.71 -14.67 -53.04
N PRO A 3 -60.21 -13.50 -52.58
CA PRO A 3 -59.43 -12.50 -53.31
C PRO A 3 -58.29 -11.87 -52.49
N SER A 4 -57.48 -11.11 -53.23
CA SER A 4 -56.45 -10.15 -52.83
C SER A 4 -56.90 -9.10 -51.80
N SER A 5 -56.11 -8.93 -50.73
CA SER A 5 -56.17 -7.78 -49.82
C SER A 5 -55.08 -6.77 -50.17
N THR A 6 -55.50 -5.62 -50.69
CA THR A 6 -54.70 -4.41 -50.89
C THR A 6 -54.38 -3.73 -49.54
N PRO A 7 -53.19 -3.14 -49.36
CA PRO A 7 -52.87 -2.39 -48.15
C PRO A 7 -53.37 -0.94 -48.26
N HIS A 8 -54.09 -0.49 -47.23
CA HIS A 8 -54.46 0.91 -47.04
C HIS A 8 -53.23 1.75 -46.73
N LEU A 9 -52.93 2.72 -47.62
CA LEU A 9 -52.00 3.81 -47.38
C LEU A 9 -52.58 4.77 -46.33
N ALA A 10 -51.86 4.93 -45.21
CA ALA A 10 -52.13 5.93 -44.20
C ALA A 10 -51.79 7.34 -44.74
N PRO A 11 -52.55 8.38 -44.39
CA PRO A 11 -52.26 9.75 -44.80
C PRO A 11 -50.98 10.28 -44.12
N PRO A 12 -50.30 11.28 -44.73
CA PRO A 12 -49.08 11.84 -44.18
C PRO A 12 -49.38 12.60 -42.88
N LEU A 13 -48.65 12.26 -41.81
CA LEU A 13 -48.62 13.02 -40.57
C LEU A 13 -48.07 14.43 -40.85
N ALA A 14 -48.82 15.44 -40.42
CA ALA A 14 -48.38 16.83 -40.46
C ALA A 14 -47.05 17.00 -39.71
N PRO A 15 -46.12 17.84 -40.21
CA PRO A 15 -44.86 18.10 -39.53
C PRO A 15 -45.14 18.73 -38.15
N PRO A 16 -44.41 18.32 -37.10
CA PRO A 16 -44.57 18.91 -35.78
C PRO A 16 -44.28 20.41 -35.84
N SER A 17 -45.24 21.20 -35.38
CA SER A 17 -45.08 22.63 -35.15
C SER A 17 -43.82 22.88 -34.32
N ALA A 18 -42.93 23.72 -34.84
CA ALA A 18 -41.71 24.12 -34.16
C ALA A 18 -42.03 24.61 -32.73
N PRO A 19 -41.27 24.17 -31.71
CA PRO A 19 -41.48 24.64 -30.35
C PRO A 19 -41.27 26.16 -30.29
N PRO A 20 -42.09 26.88 -29.51
CA PRO A 20 -41.94 28.32 -29.36
C PRO A 20 -40.52 28.63 -28.88
N SER A 21 -39.89 29.56 -29.58
CA SER A 21 -38.59 30.14 -29.28
C SER A 21 -38.52 30.51 -27.79
N ALA A 22 -37.74 29.73 -27.04
CA ALA A 22 -37.44 29.97 -25.63
C ALA A 22 -36.64 31.26 -25.50
N LEU A 23 -37.36 32.37 -25.34
CA LEU A 23 -36.84 33.67 -24.98
C LEU A 23 -36.16 33.59 -23.60
N HIS A 24 -34.84 33.73 -23.61
CA HIS A 24 -33.99 34.29 -22.54
C HIS A 24 -34.35 33.97 -21.08
N ALA A 25 -34.15 32.72 -20.65
CA ALA A 25 -34.00 32.36 -19.24
C ALA A 25 -32.51 32.26 -18.80
N GLY A 26 -31.63 33.06 -19.42
CA GLY A 26 -30.17 32.94 -19.30
C GLY A 26 -29.51 33.59 -18.06
N GLY A 27 -30.26 34.23 -17.15
CA GLY A 27 -29.67 34.97 -16.01
C GLY A 27 -29.81 34.34 -14.63
N ALA A 28 -30.82 33.50 -14.41
CA ALA A 28 -31.16 32.98 -13.07
C ALA A 28 -30.43 31.68 -12.70
N ALA A 29 -30.04 30.87 -13.68
CA ALA A 29 -29.31 29.62 -13.43
C ALA A 29 -27.85 29.88 -13.00
N ASP A 30 -27.20 30.87 -13.62
CA ASP A 30 -25.81 31.23 -13.32
C ASP A 30 -25.67 31.87 -11.93
N THR A 31 -26.67 32.62 -11.47
CA THR A 31 -26.66 33.26 -10.15
C THR A 31 -26.82 32.26 -9.02
N TRP A 32 -27.67 31.23 -9.18
CA TRP A 32 -27.79 30.14 -8.19
C TRP A 32 -26.55 29.24 -8.13
N GLN A 33 -25.93 28.91 -9.27
CA GLN A 33 -24.66 28.18 -9.29
C GLN A 33 -23.54 28.99 -8.65
N GLN A 34 -23.45 30.29 -8.93
CA GLN A 34 -22.47 31.17 -8.28
C GLN A 34 -22.72 31.32 -6.78
N ALA A 35 -23.98 31.37 -6.32
CA ALA A 35 -24.32 31.41 -4.91
C ALA A 35 -23.95 30.10 -4.17
N LEU A 36 -24.20 28.95 -4.79
CA LEU A 36 -23.81 27.63 -4.26
C LEU A 36 -22.28 27.44 -4.20
N LEU A 37 -21.53 28.09 -5.08
CA LEU A 37 -20.06 28.12 -5.07
C LEU A 37 -19.50 29.04 -3.97
N ARG A 38 -20.30 29.97 -3.45
CA ARG A 38 -19.90 30.94 -2.42
C ARG A 38 -20.27 30.54 -0.99
N ASP A 39 -20.90 29.38 -0.76
CA ASP A 39 -21.22 28.91 0.59
C ASP A 39 -19.94 28.79 1.46
N PRO A 40 -19.76 29.67 2.46
CA PRO A 40 -18.57 29.70 3.31
C PRO A 40 -18.37 28.38 4.08
N ALA A 41 -19.44 27.64 4.38
CA ALA A 41 -19.36 26.37 5.08
C ALA A 41 -18.67 25.30 4.22
N ARG A 42 -19.03 25.21 2.93
CA ARG A 42 -18.37 24.31 1.96
C ARG A 42 -16.90 24.67 1.76
N GLN A 43 -16.59 25.96 1.65
CA GLN A 43 -15.21 26.43 1.50
C GLN A 43 -14.35 26.11 2.74
N ARG A 44 -14.89 26.31 3.96
CA ARG A 44 -14.23 25.93 5.21
C ARG A 44 -14.01 24.41 5.29
N GLY A 45 -15.00 23.61 4.89
CA GLY A 45 -14.89 22.16 4.81
C GLY A 45 -13.77 21.69 3.87
N ALA A 46 -13.72 22.25 2.66
CA ALA A 46 -12.70 21.93 1.66
C ALA A 46 -11.28 22.37 2.10
N ALA A 47 -11.14 23.54 2.71
CA ALA A 47 -9.86 24.00 3.26
C ALA A 47 -9.36 23.07 4.38
N ARG A 48 -10.25 22.66 5.29
CA ARG A 48 -9.95 21.71 6.35
C ARG A 48 -9.56 20.33 5.80
N ALA A 49 -10.31 19.78 4.86
CA ALA A 49 -10.00 18.50 4.22
C ALA A 49 -8.62 18.53 3.53
N ARG A 50 -8.26 19.64 2.88
CA ARG A 50 -6.93 19.84 2.29
C ARG A 50 -5.82 19.84 3.34
N ARG A 51 -6.01 20.52 4.48
CA ARG A 51 -5.04 20.53 5.59
C ARG A 51 -4.85 19.13 6.18
N GLU A 52 -5.95 18.41 6.41
CA GLU A 52 -5.91 17.03 6.91
C GLU A 52 -5.16 16.11 5.94
N GLN A 53 -5.39 16.24 4.62
CA GLN A 53 -4.65 15.46 3.62
C GLN A 53 -3.16 15.80 3.58
N TRP A 54 -2.80 17.08 3.69
CA TRP A 54 -1.39 17.49 3.77
C TRP A 54 -0.68 16.85 4.96
N LEU A 55 -1.34 16.81 6.12
CA LEU A 55 -0.79 16.18 7.32
C LEU A 55 -0.58 14.68 7.12
N MET A 56 -1.54 13.98 6.50
CA MET A 56 -1.43 12.54 6.18
C MET A 56 -0.29 12.25 5.20
N ILE A 57 -0.18 13.06 4.14
CA ILE A 57 0.89 12.96 3.14
C ILE A 57 2.26 13.25 3.79
N ALA A 58 2.37 14.31 4.59
CA ALA A 58 3.59 14.63 5.32
C ALA A 58 4.01 13.50 6.27
N CYS A 59 3.06 12.94 7.03
CA CYS A 59 3.30 11.79 7.88
C CYS A 59 3.84 10.59 7.07
N PHE A 60 3.25 10.28 5.90
CA PHE A 60 3.68 9.15 5.06
C PHE A 60 5.11 9.34 4.57
N PHE A 61 5.35 10.51 3.98
CA PHE A 61 6.65 10.81 3.39
C PHE A 61 7.75 10.97 4.44
N MET A 62 7.43 11.45 5.65
CA MET A 62 8.40 11.49 6.74
C MET A 62 8.70 10.08 7.28
N LEU A 63 7.69 9.24 7.52
CA LEU A 63 7.92 7.91 8.08
C LEU A 63 8.66 6.95 7.14
N PHE A 64 8.38 6.99 5.83
CA PHE A 64 8.92 6.02 4.88
C PHE A 64 10.12 6.59 4.07
N PRO A 65 9.94 7.40 3.01
CA PRO A 65 11.07 8.04 2.33
C PRO A 65 11.97 8.92 3.23
N GLY A 66 11.40 9.66 4.17
CA GLY A 66 12.14 10.51 5.09
C GLY A 66 13.09 9.71 5.98
N PHE A 67 12.63 8.56 6.49
CA PHE A 67 13.48 7.59 7.18
C PHE A 67 14.62 7.09 6.29
N PHE A 68 14.32 6.76 5.02
CA PHE A 68 15.32 6.31 4.05
C PHE A 68 16.40 7.40 3.84
N PHE A 69 15.99 8.63 3.55
CA PHE A 69 16.91 9.73 3.31
C PHE A 69 17.72 10.09 4.56
N TYR A 70 17.09 10.12 5.74
CA TYR A 70 17.78 10.38 7.00
C TYR A 70 18.89 9.37 7.27
N HIS A 71 18.58 8.07 7.18
CA HIS A 71 19.59 7.04 7.43
C HIS A 71 20.66 6.98 6.33
N THR A 72 20.35 7.45 5.13
CA THR A 72 21.38 7.68 4.10
C THR A 72 22.35 8.78 4.55
N LEU A 73 21.84 9.95 4.94
CA LEU A 73 22.66 11.07 5.42
C LEU A 73 23.47 10.73 6.69
N LEU A 74 22.94 9.86 7.55
CA LEU A 74 23.65 9.32 8.70
C LEU A 74 24.77 8.37 8.25
N GLY A 75 24.46 7.44 7.33
CA GLY A 75 25.42 6.46 6.80
C GLY A 75 26.57 7.08 6.03
N THR A 76 26.34 8.19 5.32
CA THR A 76 27.37 8.96 4.62
C THR A 76 28.15 9.91 5.54
N GLY A 77 27.85 9.94 6.84
CA GLY A 77 28.49 10.83 7.80
C GLY A 77 28.15 12.31 7.65
N THR A 78 27.20 12.66 6.76
CA THR A 78 26.77 14.03 6.48
C THR A 78 26.06 14.64 7.70
N THR A 79 25.33 13.83 8.46
CA THR A 79 24.66 14.24 9.70
C THR A 79 24.97 13.26 10.85
N GLY A 80 24.90 13.71 12.10
CA GLY A 80 25.00 12.83 13.29
C GLY A 80 23.66 12.19 13.66
N ALA A 81 23.65 11.23 14.60
CA ALA A 81 22.43 10.54 15.02
C ALA A 81 21.51 11.37 15.94
N PHE A 82 21.17 12.62 15.57
CA PHE A 82 20.40 13.54 16.41
C PHE A 82 18.96 13.08 16.71
N LEU A 83 18.37 12.22 15.88
CA LEU A 83 17.07 11.58 16.13
C LEU A 83 17.20 10.10 16.53
N GLY A 84 18.42 9.59 16.71
CA GLY A 84 18.67 8.17 16.95
C GLY A 84 17.98 7.29 15.90
N GLY A 85 16.98 6.53 16.32
CA GLY A 85 16.21 5.63 15.48
C GLY A 85 15.17 6.26 14.54
N TYR A 86 15.16 7.61 14.36
CA TYR A 86 14.33 8.47 13.48
C TYR A 86 12.82 8.21 13.48
N PHE A 87 12.43 6.99 13.08
CA PHE A 87 11.06 6.52 12.97
C PHE A 87 10.26 6.75 14.26
N ALA A 88 10.86 6.46 15.43
CA ALA A 88 10.19 6.62 16.73
C ALA A 88 9.84 8.08 17.06
N PRO A 89 10.80 9.04 17.07
CA PRO A 89 10.49 10.46 17.28
C PRO A 89 9.50 11.02 16.26
N VAL A 90 9.65 10.68 14.98
CA VAL A 90 8.76 11.16 13.92
C VAL A 90 7.35 10.61 14.12
N ALA A 91 7.20 9.32 14.42
CA ALA A 91 5.90 8.73 14.72
C ALA A 91 5.22 9.40 15.91
N LEU A 92 5.97 9.67 16.98
CA LEU A 92 5.45 10.37 18.15
C LEU A 92 4.99 11.79 17.82
N ALA A 93 5.76 12.53 17.01
CA ALA A 93 5.41 13.88 16.57
C ALA A 93 4.09 13.92 15.78
N PHE A 94 3.82 12.90 14.97
CA PHE A 94 2.58 12.80 14.19
C PHE A 94 1.43 12.13 14.92
N ALA A 95 1.67 11.37 15.99
CA ALA A 95 0.66 10.58 16.69
C ALA A 95 -0.52 11.42 17.18
N GLY A 96 -0.24 12.50 17.93
CA GLY A 96 -1.27 13.41 18.46
C GLY A 96 -2.13 14.04 17.35
N PRO A 97 -1.52 14.76 16.39
CA PRO A 97 -2.24 15.35 15.26
C PRO A 97 -3.06 14.33 14.46
N MET A 98 -2.53 13.13 14.20
CA MET A 98 -3.23 12.09 13.45
C MET A 98 -4.43 11.52 14.22
N CYS A 99 -4.29 11.29 15.52
CA CYS A 99 -5.38 10.85 16.38
C CYS A 99 -6.50 11.91 16.42
N LEU A 100 -6.16 13.20 16.54
CA LEU A 100 -7.15 14.28 16.51
C LEU A 100 -7.91 14.35 15.17
N VAL A 101 -7.20 14.18 14.05
CA VAL A 101 -7.85 14.11 12.73
C VAL A 101 -8.76 12.89 12.64
N TYR A 102 -8.32 11.72 13.12
CA TYR A 102 -9.14 10.51 13.14
C TYR A 102 -10.41 10.70 13.96
N LEU A 103 -10.30 11.14 15.22
CA LEU A 103 -11.45 11.38 16.09
C LEU A 103 -12.41 12.42 15.49
N ALA A 104 -11.87 13.50 14.92
CA ALA A 104 -12.69 14.53 14.28
C ALA A 104 -13.38 14.05 13.00
N ARG A 105 -12.78 13.10 12.25
CA ARG A 105 -13.44 12.47 11.10
C ARG A 105 -14.49 11.46 11.53
N MET A 106 -14.19 10.59 12.49
CA MET A 106 -15.15 9.63 13.04
C MET A 106 -16.39 10.32 13.64
N ARG A 107 -16.21 11.44 14.33
CA ARG A 107 -17.35 12.24 14.84
C ARG A 107 -18.22 12.85 13.75
N ARG A 108 -17.64 13.23 12.60
CA ARG A 108 -18.38 13.82 11.46
C ARG A 108 -19.05 12.77 10.58
N GLU A 109 -18.40 11.62 10.45
CA GLU A 109 -18.79 10.53 9.55
C GLU A 109 -18.91 9.23 10.38
N ALA A 110 -19.84 9.17 11.33
CA ALA A 110 -20.00 7.99 12.21
C ALA A 110 -20.26 6.69 11.42
N GLN A 111 -20.90 6.80 10.24
CA GLN A 111 -21.13 5.68 9.32
C GLN A 111 -19.85 5.13 8.67
N ARG A 112 -18.70 5.77 8.91
CA ARG A 112 -17.40 5.33 8.40
C ARG A 112 -16.82 4.15 9.14
N LEU A 113 -17.28 3.91 10.37
CA LEU A 113 -16.81 2.79 11.18
C LEU A 113 -17.27 1.47 10.52
N THR A 114 -16.33 0.79 9.88
CA THR A 114 -16.54 -0.52 9.25
C THR A 114 -16.29 -1.64 10.24
N LEU A 115 -16.71 -2.86 9.88
CA LEU A 115 -16.44 -4.06 10.67
C LEU A 115 -14.91 -4.32 10.80
N VAL A 116 -14.12 -3.91 9.80
CA VAL A 116 -12.65 -3.98 9.85
C VAL A 116 -12.10 -3.07 10.96
N ASP A 117 -12.63 -1.85 11.10
CA ASP A 117 -12.22 -0.93 12.16
C ASP A 117 -12.52 -1.49 13.55
N VAL A 118 -13.69 -2.12 13.71
CA VAL A 118 -14.09 -2.75 14.98
C VAL A 118 -13.14 -3.89 15.34
N HIS A 119 -12.91 -4.83 14.44
CA HIS A 119 -12.05 -5.98 14.73
C HIS A 119 -10.59 -5.57 14.96
N TYR A 120 -10.08 -4.60 14.19
CA TYR A 120 -8.75 -4.06 14.43
C TYR A 120 -8.65 -3.37 15.81
N GLY A 121 -9.67 -2.60 16.20
CA GLY A 121 -9.75 -1.99 17.53
C GLY A 121 -9.77 -3.02 18.66
N VAL A 122 -10.54 -4.11 18.51
CA VAL A 122 -10.58 -5.22 19.47
C VAL A 122 -9.23 -5.93 19.57
N PHE A 123 -8.59 -6.22 18.44
CA PHE A 123 -7.25 -6.82 18.42
C PHE A 123 -6.23 -5.93 19.11
N PHE A 124 -6.28 -4.63 18.84
CA PHE A 124 -5.38 -3.68 19.44
C PHE A 124 -5.57 -3.56 20.95
N ALA A 125 -6.82 -3.52 21.42
CA ALA A 125 -7.13 -3.55 22.85
C ALA A 125 -6.61 -4.83 23.52
N TYR A 126 -6.78 -5.97 22.86
CA TYR A 126 -6.24 -7.25 23.31
C TYR A 126 -4.70 -7.22 23.38
N PHE A 127 -4.03 -6.77 22.33
CA PHE A 127 -2.56 -6.69 22.29
C PHE A 127 -2.00 -5.75 23.36
N VAL A 128 -2.59 -4.57 23.54
CA VAL A 128 -2.23 -3.65 24.63
C VAL A 128 -2.44 -4.32 25.99
N GLY A 129 -3.56 -5.02 26.19
CA GLY A 129 -3.84 -5.77 27.42
C GLY A 129 -2.76 -6.80 27.73
N VAL A 130 -2.37 -7.62 26.74
CA VAL A 130 -1.29 -8.60 26.87
C VAL A 130 0.03 -7.94 27.27
N VAL A 131 0.41 -6.84 26.60
CA VAL A 131 1.64 -6.11 26.91
C VAL A 131 1.62 -5.53 28.33
N VAL A 132 0.50 -4.92 28.74
CA VAL A 132 0.37 -4.29 30.07
C VAL A 132 0.38 -5.33 31.18
N VAL A 133 -0.35 -6.44 31.04
CA VAL A 133 -0.40 -7.52 32.03
C VAL A 133 0.99 -8.14 32.20
N ASN A 134 1.69 -8.43 31.11
CA ASN A 134 3.03 -9.00 31.18
C ASN A 134 4.07 -7.99 31.71
N ALA A 135 3.95 -6.71 31.37
CA ALA A 135 4.79 -5.67 31.94
C ALA A 135 4.60 -5.58 33.47
N ALA A 136 3.36 -5.65 33.96
CA ALA A 136 3.05 -5.67 35.39
C ALA A 136 3.55 -6.96 36.08
N ALA A 137 3.58 -8.08 35.36
CA ALA A 137 4.13 -9.35 35.83
C ALA A 137 5.68 -9.42 35.80
N GLY A 138 6.35 -8.34 35.40
CA GLY A 138 7.82 -8.26 35.42
C GLY A 138 8.51 -8.75 34.13
N ALA A 139 7.80 -8.77 33.00
CA ALA A 139 8.39 -9.10 31.70
C ALA A 139 9.56 -8.17 31.34
N ASN A 140 10.42 -8.67 30.44
CA ASN A 140 11.60 -7.92 30.01
C ASN A 140 11.23 -6.54 29.45
N ARG A 141 11.75 -5.48 30.10
CA ARG A 141 11.44 -4.08 29.76
C ARG A 141 11.78 -3.72 28.32
N ALA A 142 12.82 -4.31 27.73
CA ALA A 142 13.19 -4.03 26.34
C ALA A 142 12.15 -4.58 25.36
N ILE A 143 11.58 -5.76 25.64
CA ILE A 143 10.52 -6.37 24.82
C ILE A 143 9.22 -5.57 24.97
N VAL A 144 8.85 -5.20 26.19
CA VAL A 144 7.70 -4.32 26.45
C VAL A 144 7.85 -2.99 25.70
N ALA A 145 9.00 -2.32 25.81
CA ALA A 145 9.26 -1.07 25.10
C ALA A 145 9.16 -1.24 23.57
N TYR A 146 9.69 -2.34 23.05
CA TYR A 146 9.61 -2.68 21.63
C TYR A 146 8.15 -2.87 21.16
N HIS A 147 7.34 -3.61 21.91
CA HIS A 147 5.92 -3.79 21.59
C HIS A 147 5.10 -2.51 21.75
N MET A 148 5.38 -1.67 22.75
CA MET A 148 4.75 -0.35 22.88
C MET A 148 5.07 0.56 21.69
N LEU A 149 6.30 0.48 21.18
CA LEU A 149 6.69 1.22 20.00
C LEU A 149 6.02 0.66 18.73
N ALA A 150 5.93 -0.65 18.61
CA ALA A 150 5.23 -1.29 17.49
C ALA A 150 3.74 -0.94 17.49
N ILE A 151 3.09 -0.93 18.66
CA ILE A 151 1.72 -0.45 18.90
C ILE A 151 1.54 0.98 18.37
N LEU A 152 2.45 1.90 18.70
CA LEU A 152 2.44 3.28 18.19
C LEU A 152 2.51 3.30 16.66
N PHE A 153 3.42 2.53 16.07
CA PHE A 153 3.63 2.49 14.62
C PHE A 153 2.43 1.89 13.89
N MET A 154 1.88 0.79 14.41
CA MET A 154 0.69 0.13 13.90
C MET A 154 -0.52 1.06 13.89
N VAL A 155 -0.77 1.80 14.98
CA VAL A 155 -1.86 2.80 15.00
C VAL A 155 -1.63 3.87 13.95
N LEU A 156 -0.43 4.45 13.91
CA LEU A 156 -0.16 5.58 13.03
C LEU A 156 -0.31 5.20 11.55
N VAL A 157 0.22 4.04 11.15
CA VAL A 157 0.11 3.51 9.79
C VAL A 157 -1.33 3.13 9.46
N TYR A 158 -2.07 2.53 10.39
CA TYR A 158 -3.50 2.26 10.20
C TYR A 158 -4.29 3.54 9.90
N LEU A 159 -4.13 4.55 10.76
CA LEU A 159 -4.82 5.84 10.62
C LEU A 159 -4.50 6.50 9.28
N GLN A 160 -3.24 6.43 8.86
CA GLN A 160 -2.80 6.97 7.58
C GLN A 160 -3.50 6.28 6.41
N PHE A 161 -3.46 4.94 6.35
CA PHE A 161 -4.04 4.19 5.23
C PHE A 161 -5.58 4.26 5.18
N CYS A 162 -6.25 4.51 6.31
CA CYS A 162 -7.69 4.79 6.36
C CYS A 162 -8.10 6.07 5.61
N PHE A 163 -7.18 7.04 5.46
CA PHE A 163 -7.55 8.42 5.13
C PHE A 163 -6.74 9.11 4.03
N ILE A 164 -5.48 8.72 3.83
CA ILE A 164 -4.57 9.41 2.91
C ILE A 164 -5.05 9.28 1.47
N ASP A 165 -5.09 10.36 0.69
CA ASP A 165 -5.48 10.27 -0.72
C ASP A 165 -4.31 9.95 -1.66
N PHE A 166 -4.12 8.65 -1.92
CA PHE A 166 -3.08 8.11 -2.80
C PHE A 166 -3.25 8.46 -4.29
N ASP A 167 -4.47 8.74 -4.78
CA ASP A 167 -4.68 9.13 -6.19
C ASP A 167 -4.38 10.62 -6.42
N SER A 168 -4.21 11.40 -5.35
CA SER A 168 -3.91 12.82 -5.45
C SER A 168 -2.64 13.05 -6.27
N ARG A 169 -2.68 14.03 -7.18
CA ARG A 169 -1.51 14.39 -8.03
C ARG A 169 -0.26 14.64 -7.18
N ARG A 170 -0.43 15.29 -6.02
CA ARG A 170 0.67 15.60 -5.10
C ARG A 170 1.32 14.33 -4.56
N PHE A 171 0.53 13.40 -4.03
CA PHE A 171 1.05 12.14 -3.52
C PHE A 171 1.83 11.40 -4.61
N ARG A 172 1.26 11.28 -5.82
CA ARG A 172 1.91 10.57 -6.94
C ARG A 172 3.22 11.21 -7.37
N VAL A 173 3.26 12.54 -7.50
CA VAL A 173 4.50 13.23 -7.90
C VAL A 173 5.58 13.07 -6.84
N VAL A 174 5.27 13.36 -5.57
CA VAL A 174 6.24 13.22 -4.47
C VAL A 174 6.66 11.76 -4.30
N GLY A 175 5.75 10.81 -4.49
CA GLY A 175 6.02 9.37 -4.46
C GLY A 175 6.95 8.91 -5.56
N LEU A 176 6.72 9.33 -6.80
CA LEU A 176 7.60 9.05 -7.93
C LEU A 176 9.00 9.64 -7.73
N LEU A 177 9.08 10.90 -7.29
CA LEU A 177 10.35 11.56 -6.98
C LEU A 177 11.08 10.85 -5.83
N SER A 178 10.35 10.41 -4.81
CA SER A 178 10.93 9.65 -3.68
C SER A 178 11.48 8.30 -4.14
N LEU A 179 10.74 7.55 -4.96
CA LEU A 179 11.21 6.28 -5.51
C LEU A 179 12.45 6.48 -6.38
N ALA A 180 12.45 7.51 -7.25
CA ALA A 180 13.61 7.85 -8.05
C ALA A 180 14.82 8.18 -7.15
N GLY A 181 14.64 9.07 -6.16
CA GLY A 181 15.70 9.46 -5.23
C GLY A 181 16.26 8.30 -4.41
N MET A 182 15.39 7.46 -3.83
CA MET A 182 15.82 6.26 -3.09
C MET A 182 16.56 5.27 -4.00
N SER A 183 16.08 5.05 -5.23
CA SER A 183 16.74 4.16 -6.20
C SER A 183 18.11 4.70 -6.59
N THR A 184 18.22 6.00 -6.91
CA THR A 184 19.50 6.65 -7.20
C THR A 184 20.49 6.48 -6.05
N ILE A 185 20.06 6.71 -4.81
CA ILE A 185 20.91 6.50 -3.63
C ILE A 185 21.42 5.05 -3.55
N VAL A 186 20.54 4.07 -3.71
CA VAL A 186 20.93 2.66 -3.65
C VAL A 186 21.98 2.33 -4.71
N PHE A 187 21.80 2.79 -5.95
CA PHE A 187 22.77 2.54 -7.01
C PHE A 187 24.08 3.32 -6.80
N SER A 188 24.02 4.60 -6.41
CA SER A 188 25.19 5.46 -6.20
C SER A 188 26.08 5.03 -5.04
N TYR A 189 25.49 4.43 -3.99
CA TYR A 189 26.23 3.95 -2.82
C TYR A 189 26.34 2.41 -2.77
N SER A 190 26.07 1.73 -3.88
CA SER A 190 26.35 0.30 -3.97
C SER A 190 27.84 0.06 -4.20
N VAL A 191 28.41 -0.86 -3.42
CA VAL A 191 29.79 -1.34 -3.57
C VAL A 191 29.69 -2.81 -3.93
N ASP A 192 30.34 -3.22 -5.02
CA ASP A 192 30.28 -4.60 -5.54
C ASP A 192 28.83 -5.10 -5.76
N GLY A 193 27.93 -4.20 -6.16
CA GLY A 193 26.52 -4.51 -6.39
C GLY A 193 25.68 -4.67 -5.13
N VAL A 194 26.21 -4.34 -3.95
CA VAL A 194 25.52 -4.39 -2.66
C VAL A 194 25.45 -3.00 -2.04
N PHE A 195 24.23 -2.57 -1.71
CA PHE A 195 24.02 -1.36 -0.92
C PHE A 195 24.02 -1.70 0.57
N TYR A 196 25.11 -1.33 1.24
CA TYR A 196 25.26 -1.47 2.68
C TYR A 196 26.07 -0.31 3.26
N LEU A 197 25.38 0.75 3.69
CA LEU A 197 26.01 1.96 4.22
C LEU A 197 26.92 1.71 5.44
N GLY A 198 26.66 0.66 6.20
CA GLY A 198 27.50 0.28 7.35
C GLY A 198 28.93 -0.12 6.94
N ALA A 199 29.13 -0.70 5.74
CA ALA A 199 30.45 -1.08 5.26
C ALA A 199 31.30 0.10 4.81
N LEU A 200 30.70 1.26 4.54
CA LEU A 200 31.48 2.44 4.18
C LEU A 200 32.38 2.89 5.33
N GLY A 201 32.03 2.59 6.59
CA GLY A 201 32.83 2.95 7.76
C GLY A 201 32.90 4.47 8.03
N ILE A 202 32.12 5.27 7.31
CA ILE A 202 32.09 6.75 7.40
C ILE A 202 31.08 7.23 8.46
N ALA A 203 30.15 6.36 8.87
CA ALA A 203 29.10 6.71 9.82
C ALA A 203 29.69 7.07 11.19
N LYS A 204 29.36 8.27 11.69
CA LYS A 204 29.79 8.75 13.02
C LYS A 204 29.25 7.86 14.15
N ASP A 205 28.04 7.33 13.97
CA ASP A 205 27.31 6.52 14.96
C ASP A 205 26.80 5.22 14.31
N ALA A 206 27.68 4.24 14.09
CA ALA A 206 27.34 3.00 13.38
C ALA A 206 26.17 2.21 14.01
N ASN A 207 26.03 2.24 15.35
CA ASN A 207 24.97 1.53 16.08
C ASN A 207 23.57 2.13 15.86
N SER A 208 23.49 3.39 15.39
CA SER A 208 22.23 4.09 15.13
C SER A 208 21.78 3.96 13.67
N LEU A 209 22.58 3.31 12.82
CA LEU A 209 22.28 3.17 11.40
C LEU A 209 21.18 2.13 11.19
N ALA A 210 20.20 2.47 10.35
CA ALA A 210 19.18 1.51 9.95
C ALA A 210 19.80 0.34 9.19
N THR A 211 19.26 -0.85 9.43
CA THR A 211 19.60 -2.03 8.65
C THR A 211 18.93 -1.96 7.27
N TYR A 212 19.42 -2.78 6.33
CA TYR A 212 18.84 -2.94 4.98
C TYR A 212 17.32 -3.25 5.01
N GLN A 213 16.82 -3.87 6.09
CA GLN A 213 15.40 -4.14 6.30
C GLN A 213 14.59 -2.84 6.39
N GLY A 214 15.08 -1.86 7.16
CA GLY A 214 14.45 -0.55 7.28
C GLY A 214 14.34 0.16 5.93
N PHE A 215 15.44 0.19 5.17
CA PHE A 215 15.48 0.77 3.81
C PHE A 215 14.49 0.07 2.86
N SER A 216 14.48 -1.26 2.86
CA SER A 216 13.58 -2.05 2.00
C SER A 216 12.12 -1.85 2.32
N ARG A 217 11.76 -1.76 3.60
CA ARG A 217 10.39 -1.52 4.06
C ARG A 217 9.90 -0.15 3.59
N SER A 218 10.69 0.90 3.80
CA SER A 218 10.38 2.25 3.31
C SER A 218 10.19 2.28 1.79
N TYR A 219 11.04 1.58 1.06
CA TYR A 219 10.95 1.47 -0.39
C TYR A 219 9.67 0.73 -0.81
N LEU A 220 9.41 -0.46 -0.26
CA LEU A 220 8.26 -1.30 -0.60
C LEU A 220 6.92 -0.62 -0.30
N PHE A 221 6.79 0.05 0.86
CA PHE A 221 5.59 0.82 1.20
C PHE A 221 5.32 1.93 0.18
N THR A 222 6.34 2.72 -0.14
CA THR A 222 6.25 3.81 -1.12
C THR A 222 5.93 3.26 -2.51
N TYR A 223 6.58 2.17 -2.88
CA TYR A 223 6.40 1.50 -4.16
C TYR A 223 4.96 1.04 -4.36
N LEU A 224 4.43 0.25 -3.43
CA LEU A 224 3.06 -0.27 -3.51
C LEU A 224 2.05 0.88 -3.56
N ALA A 225 2.23 1.91 -2.73
CA ALA A 225 1.35 3.07 -2.71
C ALA A 225 1.34 3.86 -4.03
N VAL A 226 2.45 3.91 -4.77
CA VAL A 226 2.56 4.65 -6.04
C VAL A 226 2.12 3.80 -7.23
N VAL A 227 2.60 2.55 -7.31
CA VAL A 227 2.42 1.70 -8.50
C VAL A 227 0.95 1.30 -8.69
N THR A 228 0.19 1.07 -7.60
CA THR A 228 -1.23 0.69 -7.68
C THR A 228 -2.14 1.82 -8.15
N PHE A 229 -1.64 3.05 -8.21
CA PHE A 229 -2.33 4.23 -8.76
C PHE A 229 -1.75 4.70 -10.09
N THR A 230 -0.75 3.99 -10.62
CA THR A 230 -0.08 4.31 -11.89
C THR A 230 -0.77 3.60 -13.05
N ARG A 231 -1.54 4.33 -13.87
CA ARG A 231 -2.32 3.74 -14.97
C ARG A 231 -1.52 3.52 -16.25
N ASN A 232 -0.44 4.27 -16.46
CA ASN A 232 0.40 4.18 -17.64
C ASN A 232 1.27 2.90 -17.56
N LEU A 233 1.13 2.00 -18.55
CA LEU A 233 1.86 0.72 -18.59
C LEU A 233 3.39 0.93 -18.70
N PRO A 234 3.93 1.70 -19.66
CA PRO A 234 5.37 1.98 -19.69
C PRO A 234 5.94 2.45 -18.36
N LEU A 235 5.27 3.39 -17.69
CA LEU A 235 5.72 3.88 -16.39
C LEU A 235 5.68 2.79 -15.32
N ARG A 236 4.64 1.94 -15.28
CA ARG A 236 4.60 0.79 -14.37
C ARG A 236 5.74 -0.19 -14.64
N LEU A 237 6.01 -0.53 -15.90
CA LEU A 237 7.12 -1.42 -16.27
C LEU A 237 8.47 -0.85 -15.82
N VAL A 238 8.70 0.45 -16.00
CA VAL A 238 9.90 1.13 -15.49
C VAL A 238 9.96 1.05 -13.97
N LEU A 239 8.86 1.31 -13.26
CA LEU A 239 8.80 1.18 -11.80
C LEU A 239 9.09 -0.27 -11.36
N HIS A 240 8.53 -1.28 -12.02
CA HIS A 240 8.80 -2.69 -11.72
C HIS A 240 10.27 -3.04 -11.91
N ALA A 241 10.86 -2.66 -13.04
CA ALA A 241 12.25 -2.93 -13.35
C ALA A 241 13.21 -2.24 -12.36
N VAL A 242 13.03 -0.93 -12.14
CA VAL A 242 13.84 -0.16 -11.20
C VAL A 242 13.64 -0.66 -9.77
N GLY A 243 12.40 -0.89 -9.35
CA GLY A 243 12.09 -1.37 -8.00
C GLY A 243 12.68 -2.74 -7.70
N ALA A 244 12.61 -3.67 -8.66
CA ALA A 244 13.21 -4.99 -8.52
C ALA A 244 14.74 -4.88 -8.43
N ALA A 245 15.37 -4.10 -9.32
CA ALA A 245 16.82 -3.88 -9.28
C ALA A 245 17.28 -3.18 -7.99
N THR A 246 16.53 -2.18 -7.50
CA THR A 246 16.84 -1.47 -6.26
C THR A 246 16.74 -2.39 -5.03
N LEU A 247 15.67 -3.17 -4.90
CA LEU A 247 15.56 -4.12 -3.78
C LEU A 247 16.57 -5.27 -3.89
N PHE A 248 16.95 -5.65 -5.11
CA PHE A 248 18.01 -6.62 -5.34
C PHE A 248 19.36 -6.13 -4.81
N VAL A 249 19.77 -4.91 -5.20
CA VAL A 249 21.01 -4.28 -4.74
C VAL A 249 20.99 -3.99 -3.24
N ASN A 250 19.84 -3.66 -2.66
CA ASN A 250 19.68 -3.49 -1.20
C ASN A 250 19.76 -4.82 -0.41
N THR A 251 19.78 -5.98 -1.08
CA THR A 251 19.92 -7.34 -0.47
C THR A 251 18.80 -7.77 0.49
N ALA A 252 17.68 -7.04 0.52
CA ALA A 252 16.54 -7.35 1.39
C ALA A 252 15.66 -8.45 0.78
N ARG A 253 15.97 -9.70 1.12
CA ARG A 253 15.36 -10.91 0.53
C ARG A 253 13.83 -10.94 0.59
N SER A 254 13.26 -10.69 1.77
CA SER A 254 11.81 -10.80 2.01
C SER A 254 11.01 -9.79 1.19
N GLU A 255 11.45 -8.53 1.21
CA GLU A 255 10.80 -7.41 0.54
C GLU A 255 10.98 -7.52 -0.98
N PHE A 256 12.12 -8.03 -1.44
CA PHE A 256 12.34 -8.36 -2.85
C PHE A 256 11.37 -9.45 -3.34
N VAL A 257 11.24 -10.55 -2.59
CA VAL A 257 10.27 -11.61 -2.92
C VAL A 257 8.83 -11.07 -2.89
N ALA A 258 8.49 -10.26 -1.89
CA ALA A 258 7.18 -9.62 -1.81
C ALA A 258 6.90 -8.70 -3.01
N LEU A 259 7.90 -7.95 -3.47
CA LEU A 259 7.81 -7.14 -4.67
C LEU A 259 7.58 -8.00 -5.92
N LEU A 260 8.41 -9.03 -6.13
CA LEU A 260 8.28 -9.95 -7.26
C LEU A 260 6.93 -10.68 -7.27
N PHE A 261 6.36 -10.94 -6.10
CA PHE A 261 5.02 -11.49 -5.96
C PHE A 261 3.92 -10.45 -6.27
N ALA A 262 4.11 -9.19 -5.87
CA ALA A 262 3.13 -8.13 -6.11
C ALA A 262 3.06 -7.69 -7.59
N ILE A 263 4.16 -7.76 -8.35
CA ILE A 263 4.19 -7.38 -9.77
C ILE A 263 3.15 -8.15 -10.61
N PRO A 264 3.14 -9.49 -10.64
CA PRO A 264 2.16 -10.23 -11.44
C PRO A 264 0.74 -10.03 -10.92
N LEU A 265 0.55 -9.86 -9.60
CA LEU A 265 -0.75 -9.54 -9.01
C LEU A 265 -1.33 -8.23 -9.57
N ILE A 266 -0.49 -7.21 -9.72
CA ILE A 266 -0.86 -5.87 -10.20
C ILE A 266 -1.07 -5.88 -11.72
N GLU A 267 -0.17 -6.48 -12.48
CA GLU A 267 -0.29 -6.49 -13.94
C GLU A 267 -1.40 -7.42 -14.42
N PHE A 268 -1.66 -8.54 -13.75
CA PHE A 268 -2.82 -9.38 -14.06
C PHE A 268 -4.14 -8.63 -13.86
N TYR A 269 -4.24 -7.81 -12.80
CA TYR A 269 -5.42 -6.97 -12.56
C TYR A 269 -5.60 -5.88 -13.62
N TYR A 270 -4.51 -5.25 -14.08
CA TYR A 270 -4.55 -4.25 -15.15
C TYR A 270 -4.63 -4.84 -16.57
N SER A 271 -4.38 -6.14 -16.75
CA SER A 271 -4.46 -6.80 -18.04
C SER A 271 -5.89 -6.81 -18.57
N ARG A 272 -6.05 -6.52 -19.87
CA ARG A 272 -7.32 -6.74 -20.57
C ARG A 272 -7.50 -8.20 -20.98
N HIS A 273 -6.38 -8.89 -21.27
CA HIS A 273 -6.36 -10.25 -21.78
C HIS A 273 -5.66 -11.17 -20.77
N LYS A 274 -6.44 -11.62 -19.77
CA LYS A 274 -5.94 -12.43 -18.65
C LYS A 274 -5.29 -13.74 -19.10
N LEU A 275 -5.84 -14.39 -20.12
CA LEU A 275 -5.29 -15.63 -20.68
C LEU A 275 -3.88 -15.44 -21.25
N TYR A 276 -3.67 -14.41 -22.08
CA TYR A 276 -2.34 -14.13 -22.64
C TYR A 276 -1.32 -13.78 -21.56
N PHE A 277 -1.74 -13.10 -20.50
CA PHE A 277 -0.88 -12.84 -19.36
C PHE A 277 -0.45 -14.13 -18.66
N VAL A 278 -1.39 -15.06 -18.41
CA VAL A 278 -1.07 -16.36 -17.80
C VAL A 278 -0.14 -17.17 -18.70
N LEU A 279 -0.42 -17.23 -20.00
CA LEU A 279 0.44 -17.92 -20.97
C LEU A 279 1.85 -17.31 -20.99
N ALA A 280 1.97 -15.99 -21.03
CA ALA A 280 3.27 -15.31 -20.96
C ALA A 280 4.00 -15.62 -19.64
N GLY A 281 3.29 -15.63 -18.51
CA GLY A 281 3.85 -16.00 -17.21
C GLY A 281 4.36 -17.44 -17.18
N VAL A 282 3.62 -18.40 -17.74
CA VAL A 282 4.05 -19.80 -17.86
C VAL A 282 5.29 -19.91 -18.76
N CYS A 283 5.31 -19.23 -19.90
CA CYS A 283 6.48 -19.22 -20.78
C CYS A 283 7.72 -18.64 -20.10
N ILE A 284 7.58 -17.55 -19.36
CA ILE A 284 8.68 -16.94 -18.59
C ILE A 284 9.14 -17.88 -17.48
N ALA A 285 8.23 -18.48 -16.72
CA ALA A 285 8.58 -19.42 -15.66
C ALA A 285 9.29 -20.66 -16.20
N ALA A 286 8.82 -21.20 -17.34
CA ALA A 286 9.47 -22.31 -18.03
C ALA A 286 10.87 -21.91 -18.52
N ALA A 287 11.02 -20.73 -19.13
CA ALA A 287 12.33 -20.24 -19.57
C ALA A 287 13.30 -20.05 -18.38
N ILE A 288 12.85 -19.43 -17.29
CA ILE A 288 13.66 -19.30 -16.06
C ILE A 288 14.05 -20.68 -15.53
N GLY A 289 13.13 -21.65 -15.50
CA GLY A 289 13.40 -23.01 -15.06
C GLY A 289 14.43 -23.73 -15.94
N LEU A 290 14.35 -23.57 -17.27
CA LEU A 290 15.30 -24.18 -18.21
C LEU A 290 16.70 -23.55 -18.16
N TYR A 291 16.78 -22.26 -17.84
CA TYR A 291 18.05 -21.49 -17.84
C TYR A 291 18.54 -21.12 -16.44
N LEU A 292 17.96 -21.69 -15.37
CA LEU A 292 18.23 -21.26 -14.00
C LEU A 292 19.72 -21.34 -13.67
N ASP A 293 20.38 -22.45 -13.98
CA ASP A 293 21.80 -22.66 -13.69
C ASP A 293 22.69 -21.64 -14.41
N GLN A 294 22.36 -21.30 -15.66
CA GLN A 294 23.10 -20.30 -16.45
C GLN A 294 22.88 -18.90 -15.90
N ILE A 295 21.64 -18.57 -15.52
CA ILE A 295 21.31 -17.29 -14.87
C ILE A 295 22.09 -17.17 -13.56
N LEU A 296 22.06 -18.20 -12.72
CA LEU A 296 22.78 -18.23 -11.44
C LEU A 296 24.29 -18.10 -11.63
N ALA A 297 24.87 -18.80 -12.62
CA ALA A 297 26.30 -18.70 -12.93
C ALA A 297 26.72 -17.32 -13.46
N SER A 298 25.80 -16.57 -14.09
CA SER A 298 26.05 -15.23 -14.63
C SER A 298 25.96 -14.11 -13.59
N LEU A 299 25.32 -14.37 -12.45
CA LEU A 299 25.10 -13.37 -11.42
C LEU A 299 26.25 -13.36 -10.41
N PRO A 300 26.75 -12.17 -10.00
CA PRO A 300 27.76 -12.08 -8.95
C PRO A 300 27.21 -12.67 -7.65
N SER A 301 28.09 -13.24 -6.83
CA SER A 301 27.73 -13.82 -5.53
C SER A 301 27.01 -12.79 -4.65
N ASN A 302 25.69 -12.82 -4.64
CA ASN A 302 24.82 -11.93 -3.89
C ASN A 302 24.02 -12.75 -2.89
N ARG A 303 23.78 -12.21 -1.69
CA ARG A 303 22.97 -12.81 -0.64
C ARG A 303 21.56 -13.21 -1.08
N ILE A 304 21.02 -12.60 -2.14
CA ILE A 304 19.74 -13.01 -2.73
C ILE A 304 19.84 -14.36 -3.43
N LEU A 305 21.00 -14.72 -4.00
CA LEU A 305 21.22 -16.02 -4.62
C LEU A 305 21.25 -17.16 -3.58
N GLU A 306 21.58 -16.85 -2.32
CA GLU A 306 21.43 -17.81 -1.20
C GLU A 306 19.96 -18.25 -0.96
N LEU A 307 18.97 -17.58 -1.57
CA LEU A 307 17.58 -18.08 -1.54
C LEU A 307 17.43 -19.40 -2.32
N PHE A 308 18.30 -19.65 -3.30
CA PHE A 308 18.29 -20.88 -4.10
C PHE A 308 19.15 -21.98 -3.48
N ASP A 309 20.09 -21.64 -2.58
CA ASP A 309 20.84 -22.60 -1.76
C ASP A 309 20.62 -22.33 -0.26
N LEU A 310 19.48 -22.81 0.23
CA LEU A 310 19.09 -22.67 1.64
C LEU A 310 19.98 -23.48 2.59
N SER A 311 20.68 -24.50 2.08
CA SER A 311 21.44 -25.45 2.90
C SER A 311 22.69 -24.83 3.52
N HIS A 312 23.29 -23.84 2.85
CA HIS A 312 24.50 -23.14 3.30
C HIS A 312 24.25 -21.72 3.82
N SER A 313 23.02 -21.18 3.78
CA SER A 313 22.74 -19.82 4.24
C SER A 313 22.74 -19.70 5.76
N THR A 314 23.76 -19.02 6.30
CA THR A 314 23.85 -18.68 7.75
C THR A 314 22.59 -18.00 8.29
N SER A 315 21.91 -17.22 7.45
CA SER A 315 20.68 -16.54 7.82
C SER A 315 19.44 -17.43 7.78
N ALA A 316 19.40 -18.46 6.92
CA ALA A 316 18.33 -19.46 6.94
C ALA A 316 18.45 -20.34 8.19
N ASN A 317 19.67 -20.78 8.52
CA ASN A 317 19.94 -21.56 9.73
C ASN A 317 19.56 -20.80 11.01
N LYS A 318 19.88 -19.51 11.11
CA LYS A 318 19.43 -18.67 12.23
C LYS A 318 17.90 -18.59 12.32
N ARG A 319 17.19 -18.40 11.20
CA ARG A 319 15.72 -18.37 11.18
C ARG A 319 15.11 -19.71 11.59
N GLN A 320 15.73 -20.81 11.18
CA GLN A 320 15.30 -22.15 11.59
C GLN A 320 15.47 -22.35 13.08
N GLN A 321 16.60 -21.94 13.68
CA GLN A 321 16.80 -21.98 15.12
C GLN A 321 15.75 -21.16 15.88
N LEU A 322 15.45 -19.95 15.40
CA LEU A 322 14.40 -19.10 16.00
C LEU A 322 13.01 -19.74 15.88
N THR A 323 12.73 -20.42 14.76
CA THR A 323 11.48 -21.15 14.56
C THR A 323 11.37 -22.34 15.51
N VAL A 324 12.44 -23.13 15.67
CA VAL A 324 12.49 -24.25 16.61
C VAL A 324 12.25 -23.76 18.04
N HIS A 325 12.90 -22.67 18.45
CA HIS A 325 12.66 -22.07 19.77
C HIS A 325 11.19 -21.64 19.94
N ALA A 326 10.60 -20.99 18.93
CA ALA A 326 9.18 -20.63 18.97
C ALA A 326 8.27 -21.86 19.15
N VAL A 327 8.52 -22.94 18.40
CA VAL A 327 7.75 -24.18 18.51
C VAL A 327 7.90 -24.80 19.91
N GLN A 328 9.09 -24.76 20.50
CA GLN A 328 9.32 -25.23 21.87
C GLN A 328 8.55 -24.38 22.89
N SER A 329 8.58 -23.04 22.79
CA SER A 329 7.79 -22.14 23.64
C SER A 329 6.29 -22.40 23.51
N ILE A 330 5.79 -22.61 22.28
CA ILE A 330 4.39 -22.93 22.01
C ILE A 330 4.01 -24.29 22.60
N ALA A 331 4.87 -25.30 22.46
CA ALA A 331 4.61 -26.63 23.03
C ALA A 331 4.50 -26.60 24.55
N ALA A 332 5.31 -25.74 25.22
CA ALA A 332 5.24 -25.54 26.66
C ALA A 332 4.01 -24.73 27.10
N HIS A 333 3.60 -23.73 26.31
CA HIS A 333 2.52 -22.80 26.64
C HIS A 333 1.51 -22.63 25.48
N PRO A 334 0.75 -23.68 25.11
CA PRO A 334 0.02 -23.73 23.85
C PRO A 334 -1.16 -22.76 23.76
N ILE A 335 -1.79 -22.43 24.89
CA ILE A 335 -3.01 -21.61 24.90
C ILE A 335 -2.68 -20.13 25.06
N LEU A 336 -1.92 -19.76 26.10
CA LEU A 336 -1.63 -18.36 26.44
C LEU A 336 -0.35 -17.81 25.79
N GLY A 337 0.51 -18.68 25.26
CA GLY A 337 1.84 -18.29 24.84
C GLY A 337 2.77 -18.02 26.03
N ASP A 338 3.98 -17.57 25.73
CA ASP A 338 5.03 -17.24 26.69
C ASP A 338 5.68 -15.91 26.26
N TYR A 339 4.97 -14.83 26.59
CA TYR A 339 5.26 -13.47 26.15
C TYR A 339 6.71 -13.09 26.44
N GLY A 340 7.46 -12.75 25.39
CA GLY A 340 8.84 -12.32 25.55
C GLY A 340 9.78 -13.37 26.16
N SER A 341 9.48 -14.66 26.01
CA SER A 341 10.35 -15.79 26.42
C SER A 341 11.71 -15.84 25.73
N TYR A 342 11.92 -15.00 24.72
CA TYR A 342 13.14 -14.89 23.94
C TYR A 342 13.98 -13.67 24.35
N LYS A 343 15.27 -13.69 24.00
CA LYS A 343 16.13 -12.50 24.15
C LYS A 343 15.73 -11.41 23.15
N PRO A 344 15.82 -10.11 23.47
CA PRO A 344 15.51 -9.04 22.53
C PRO A 344 16.20 -9.25 21.17
N GLY A 345 15.41 -9.26 20.08
CA GLY A 345 15.88 -9.55 18.72
C GLY A 345 15.93 -11.03 18.32
N HIS A 346 15.60 -11.96 19.22
CA HIS A 346 15.55 -13.41 18.97
C HIS A 346 14.10 -13.94 18.91
N TYR A 347 13.17 -13.18 18.35
CA TYR A 347 11.81 -13.65 18.09
C TYR A 347 11.72 -14.43 16.77
N SER A 348 10.69 -15.26 16.63
CA SER A 348 10.43 -15.95 15.35
C SER A 348 10.06 -14.94 14.25
N HIS A 349 10.74 -15.01 13.11
CA HIS A 349 10.48 -14.15 11.97
C HIS A 349 9.35 -14.70 11.09
N ASN A 350 8.20 -15.02 11.68
CA ASN A 350 7.00 -15.47 10.98
C ASN A 350 5.79 -15.33 11.92
N VAL A 351 4.65 -15.82 11.45
CA VAL A 351 3.36 -15.77 12.13
C VAL A 351 3.38 -16.45 13.51
N LEU A 352 4.30 -17.40 13.77
CA LEU A 352 4.46 -18.03 15.08
C LEU A 352 4.85 -17.03 16.18
N SER A 353 5.42 -15.88 15.81
CA SER A 353 5.64 -14.78 16.77
C SER A 353 4.34 -14.35 17.46
N ALA A 354 3.21 -14.31 16.74
CA ALA A 354 1.92 -14.00 17.33
C ALA A 354 1.49 -15.06 18.34
N TRP A 355 1.79 -16.35 18.09
CA TRP A 355 1.44 -17.42 19.02
C TRP A 355 2.29 -17.35 20.28
N VAL A 356 3.61 -17.15 20.13
CA VAL A 356 4.49 -17.00 21.30
C VAL A 356 4.07 -15.84 22.18
N ASP A 357 3.80 -14.66 21.62
CA ASP A 357 3.52 -13.47 22.43
C ASP A 357 2.07 -13.28 22.83
N LEU A 358 1.12 -13.76 22.01
CA LEU A 358 -0.31 -13.53 22.21
C LEU A 358 -1.12 -14.80 22.44
N GLY A 359 -0.48 -15.97 22.47
CA GLY A 359 -1.13 -17.26 22.57
C GLY A 359 -1.93 -17.67 21.33
N LEU A 360 -2.63 -18.79 21.44
CA LEU A 360 -3.45 -19.36 20.36
C LEU A 360 -4.51 -18.37 19.89
N PHE A 361 -5.18 -17.68 20.83
CA PHE A 361 -6.24 -16.73 20.50
C PHE A 361 -5.72 -15.54 19.69
N GLY A 362 -4.58 -14.96 20.09
CA GLY A 362 -3.99 -13.86 19.34
C GLY A 362 -3.50 -14.28 17.96
N MET A 363 -2.87 -15.46 17.84
CA MET A 363 -2.46 -16.04 16.58
C MET A 363 -3.64 -16.24 15.61
N LEU A 364 -4.71 -16.90 16.06
CA LEU A 364 -5.91 -17.12 15.26
C LEU A 364 -6.55 -15.79 14.85
N TYR A 365 -6.53 -14.79 15.73
CA TYR A 365 -7.13 -13.51 15.43
C TYR A 365 -6.31 -12.68 14.44
N VAL A 366 -4.97 -12.71 14.53
CA VAL A 366 -4.08 -12.13 13.51
C VAL A 366 -4.30 -12.80 12.15
N ALA A 367 -4.41 -14.13 12.11
CA ALA A 367 -4.70 -14.86 10.87
C ALA A 367 -6.07 -14.48 10.29
N ALA A 368 -7.09 -14.36 11.13
CA ALA A 368 -8.42 -13.92 10.71
C ALA A 368 -8.41 -12.48 10.16
N LEU A 369 -7.73 -11.54 10.85
CA LEU A 369 -7.56 -10.17 10.38
C LEU A 369 -6.84 -10.08 9.04
N ALA A 370 -5.84 -10.95 8.81
CA ALA A 370 -5.13 -10.99 7.55
C ALA A 370 -5.97 -11.59 6.41
N ILE A 371 -6.69 -12.69 6.64
CA ILE A 371 -7.32 -13.49 5.56
C ILE A 371 -8.77 -13.07 5.27
N VAL A 372 -9.56 -12.78 6.30
CA VAL A 372 -11.01 -12.55 6.15
C VAL A 372 -11.34 -11.37 5.23
N PRO A 373 -10.69 -10.19 5.33
CA PRO A 373 -10.96 -9.07 4.42
C PRO A 373 -10.59 -9.36 2.96
N ILE A 374 -9.56 -10.18 2.73
CA ILE A 374 -9.03 -10.50 1.39
C ILE A 374 -9.96 -11.44 0.63
N THR A 375 -10.59 -12.38 1.32
CA THR A 375 -11.40 -13.44 0.72
C THR A 375 -12.50 -12.88 -0.20
N PRO A 376 -13.41 -11.98 0.26
CA PRO A 376 -14.43 -11.41 -0.62
C PRO A 376 -13.84 -10.47 -1.67
N MET A 377 -12.70 -9.83 -1.40
CA MET A 377 -11.99 -9.00 -2.37
C MET A 377 -11.49 -9.84 -3.56
N PHE A 378 -10.94 -11.01 -3.30
CA PHE A 378 -10.48 -11.94 -4.33
C PHE A 378 -11.65 -12.46 -5.18
N PHE A 379 -12.65 -13.08 -4.54
CA PHE A 379 -13.70 -13.80 -5.26
C PHE A 379 -14.69 -12.88 -5.98
N HIS A 380 -14.92 -11.65 -5.52
CA HIS A 380 -15.96 -10.78 -6.09
C HIS A 380 -15.42 -9.60 -6.89
N GLU A 381 -14.23 -9.09 -6.55
CA GLU A 381 -13.78 -7.79 -7.06
C GLU A 381 -12.53 -7.90 -7.95
N TYR A 382 -11.63 -8.86 -7.67
CA TYR A 382 -10.41 -9.04 -8.47
C TYR A 382 -10.68 -9.36 -9.94
N PHE A 383 -11.74 -10.15 -10.20
CA PHE A 383 -12.14 -10.52 -11.55
C PHE A 383 -13.17 -9.59 -12.19
N ALA A 384 -13.69 -8.61 -11.45
CA ALA A 384 -14.69 -7.68 -11.95
C ALA A 384 -14.13 -6.77 -13.05
N ALA A 385 -14.97 -6.36 -14.01
CA ALA A 385 -14.57 -5.48 -15.11
C ALA A 385 -14.19 -4.05 -14.65
N ARG A 386 -14.52 -3.68 -13.40
CA ARG A 386 -14.33 -2.34 -12.86
C ARG A 386 -12.94 -2.20 -12.25
N ARG A 387 -12.13 -1.29 -12.80
CA ARG A 387 -10.79 -1.01 -12.27
C ARG A 387 -10.86 0.06 -11.19
N ARG A 388 -10.71 -0.36 -9.93
CA ARG A 388 -10.59 0.50 -8.75
C ARG A 388 -9.17 0.44 -8.18
N PRO A 389 -8.37 1.52 -8.24
CA PRO A 389 -7.02 1.55 -7.66
C PRO A 389 -6.98 1.31 -6.15
N LEU A 390 -8.00 1.79 -5.42
CA LEU A 390 -8.12 1.58 -3.96
C LEU A 390 -8.29 0.10 -3.60
N PHE A 391 -9.07 -0.63 -4.39
CA PHE A 391 -9.17 -2.09 -4.27
C PHE A 391 -7.80 -2.73 -4.44
N LEU A 392 -7.08 -2.37 -5.50
CA LEU A 392 -5.79 -2.97 -5.83
C LEU A 392 -4.74 -2.68 -4.75
N LEU A 393 -4.72 -1.46 -4.21
CA LEU A 393 -3.85 -1.12 -3.09
C LEU A 393 -4.11 -2.04 -1.88
N ALA A 394 -5.36 -2.09 -1.42
CA ALA A 394 -5.74 -2.90 -0.28
C ALA A 394 -5.42 -4.38 -0.53
N PHE A 395 -5.75 -4.90 -1.72
CA PHE A 395 -5.51 -6.28 -2.10
C PHE A 395 -4.01 -6.62 -2.18
N ALA A 396 -3.20 -5.76 -2.79
CA ALA A 396 -1.77 -5.96 -2.92
C ALA A 396 -1.05 -5.94 -1.56
N PHE A 397 -1.36 -4.95 -0.71
CA PHE A 397 -0.82 -4.92 0.66
C PHE A 397 -1.23 -6.16 1.45
N ALA A 398 -2.46 -6.62 1.30
CA ALA A 398 -2.94 -7.78 2.02
C ALA A 398 -2.26 -9.09 1.58
N CYS A 399 -2.10 -9.30 0.27
CA CYS A 399 -1.36 -10.43 -0.27
C CYS A 399 0.12 -10.42 0.16
N VAL A 400 0.76 -9.25 0.11
CA VAL A 400 2.14 -9.05 0.60
C VAL A 400 2.24 -9.31 2.10
N THR A 401 1.27 -8.85 2.89
CA THR A 401 1.23 -9.07 4.34
C THR A 401 1.13 -10.54 4.67
N VAL A 402 0.21 -11.28 4.04
CA VAL A 402 0.08 -12.74 4.26
C VAL A 402 1.38 -13.45 3.87
N LEU A 403 1.95 -13.14 2.71
CA LEU A 403 3.22 -13.73 2.27
C LEU A 403 4.36 -13.47 3.28
N LEU A 404 4.49 -12.23 3.75
CA LEU A 404 5.56 -11.85 4.66
C LEU A 404 5.34 -12.40 6.07
N LEU A 405 4.11 -12.41 6.60
CA LEU A 405 3.79 -13.04 7.88
C LEU A 405 4.09 -14.54 7.87
N LEU A 406 3.78 -15.25 6.78
CA LEU A 406 4.07 -16.68 6.69
C LEU A 406 5.56 -17.00 6.61
N SER A 407 6.39 -16.06 6.13
CA SER A 407 7.78 -16.35 5.74
C SER A 407 8.86 -15.70 6.60
N SER A 408 8.72 -14.41 6.92
CA SER A 408 9.87 -13.59 7.30
C SER A 408 9.58 -12.41 8.21
N HIS A 409 8.32 -12.03 8.36
CA HIS A 409 7.89 -10.90 9.18
C HIS A 409 7.10 -11.39 10.38
N TYR A 410 7.26 -10.66 11.48
CA TYR A 410 6.58 -10.87 12.74
C TYR A 410 5.27 -10.08 12.76
N PHE A 411 4.35 -10.43 13.65
CA PHE A 411 2.98 -9.91 13.63
C PHE A 411 2.84 -8.41 13.91
N THR A 412 3.85 -7.80 14.56
CA THR A 412 3.85 -6.37 14.87
C THR A 412 4.46 -5.51 13.75
N ASP A 413 4.74 -6.10 12.59
CA ASP A 413 5.09 -5.32 11.40
C ASP A 413 3.91 -4.44 10.95
N MET A 414 4.24 -3.23 10.50
CA MET A 414 3.28 -2.20 10.09
C MET A 414 2.44 -2.60 8.86
N LEU A 415 2.84 -3.63 8.11
CA LEU A 415 2.12 -4.13 6.93
C LEU A 415 0.69 -4.58 7.26
N LEU A 416 0.48 -5.24 8.41
CA LEU A 416 -0.86 -5.64 8.85
C LEU A 416 -1.76 -4.42 9.04
N SER A 417 -1.25 -3.38 9.69
CA SER A 417 -1.97 -2.13 9.90
C SER A 417 -2.25 -1.36 8.61
N ALA A 418 -1.27 -1.32 7.69
CA ALA A 418 -1.46 -0.71 6.36
C ALA A 418 -2.55 -1.43 5.57
N THR A 419 -2.52 -2.77 5.58
CA THR A 419 -3.53 -3.63 4.98
C THR A 419 -4.93 -3.36 5.51
N LEU A 420 -5.09 -3.40 6.84
CA LEU A 420 -6.38 -3.20 7.47
C LEU A 420 -6.92 -1.78 7.27
N GLY A 421 -6.05 -0.76 7.33
CA GLY A 421 -6.42 0.62 7.03
C GLY A 421 -6.87 0.80 5.58
N ALA A 422 -6.16 0.18 4.62
CA ALA A 422 -6.55 0.19 3.22
C ALA A 422 -7.89 -0.55 2.98
N CYS A 423 -8.10 -1.69 3.65
CA CYS A 423 -9.33 -2.46 3.59
C CYS A 423 -10.53 -1.69 4.17
N SER A 424 -10.36 -1.05 5.34
CA SER A 424 -11.38 -0.19 5.96
C SER A 424 -11.79 0.93 4.98
N ARG A 425 -10.81 1.64 4.42
CA ARG A 425 -11.09 2.68 3.42
C ARG A 425 -11.80 2.14 2.18
N TYR A 426 -11.35 1.01 1.65
CA TYR A 426 -11.96 0.39 0.49
C TYR A 426 -13.42 -0.03 0.76
N ALA A 427 -13.68 -0.67 1.90
CA ALA A 427 -15.02 -1.09 2.30
C ALA A 427 -15.97 0.11 2.47
N TYR A 428 -15.49 1.19 3.10
CA TYR A 428 -16.24 2.43 3.23
C TYR A 428 -16.60 3.05 1.87
N GLU A 429 -15.60 3.23 0.99
CA GLU A 429 -15.80 3.79 -0.35
C GLU A 429 -16.71 2.90 -1.21
N ARG A 430 -16.60 1.56 -1.10
CA ARG A 430 -17.49 0.65 -1.82
C ARG A 430 -18.96 0.85 -1.43
N LYS A 431 -19.25 1.01 -0.13
CA LYS A 431 -20.62 1.19 0.38
C LYS A 431 -21.21 2.54 0.01
N HIS A 432 -20.40 3.61 0.01
CA HIS A 432 -20.90 4.99 -0.14
C HIS A 432 -20.67 5.58 -1.54
N ALA A 433 -19.85 4.96 -2.41
CA ALA A 433 -19.62 5.45 -3.78
C ALA A 433 -20.90 5.50 -4.62
N ALA A 434 -21.91 4.68 -4.34
CA ALA A 434 -23.20 4.70 -5.05
C ALA A 434 -24.03 5.97 -4.77
N HIS A 435 -23.72 6.70 -3.70
CA HIS A 435 -24.44 7.90 -3.29
C HIS A 435 -23.58 9.16 -3.41
N ARG A 436 -22.34 9.02 -3.87
CA ARG A 436 -21.51 10.17 -4.20
C ARG A 436 -22.11 10.77 -5.48
N PRO A 437 -22.54 12.05 -5.48
CA PRO A 437 -22.85 12.71 -6.73
C PRO A 437 -21.63 12.51 -7.64
N PRO A 438 -21.82 12.17 -8.93
CA PRO A 438 -20.70 12.06 -9.86
C PRO A 438 -19.86 13.31 -9.67
N ASP A 439 -18.56 13.12 -9.46
CA ASP A 439 -17.65 14.24 -9.19
C ASP A 439 -17.72 15.15 -10.41
N LEU A 440 -18.57 16.19 -10.34
CA LEU A 440 -18.79 17.18 -11.40
C LEU A 440 -17.58 18.13 -11.49
N GLY A 441 -16.50 17.85 -10.75
CA GLY A 441 -15.20 18.41 -11.03
C GLY A 441 -14.91 18.28 -12.52
N ALA A 442 -14.48 19.39 -13.12
CA ALA A 442 -14.30 19.50 -14.57
C ALA A 442 -13.65 18.21 -15.09
N PRO A 443 -14.30 17.48 -16.01
CA PRO A 443 -13.79 16.22 -16.52
C PRO A 443 -12.34 16.46 -16.89
N ALA A 444 -11.42 15.68 -16.29
CA ALA A 444 -10.00 15.80 -16.53
C ALA A 444 -9.82 15.94 -18.04
N LEU A 445 -9.40 17.12 -18.50
CA LEU A 445 -9.43 17.57 -19.89
C LEU A 445 -9.11 16.38 -20.79
N ARG A 446 -10.16 15.71 -21.29
CA ARG A 446 -10.01 14.73 -22.35
C ARG A 446 -9.64 15.61 -23.52
N HIS A 447 -8.34 15.66 -23.81
CA HIS A 447 -7.71 16.39 -24.90
C HIS A 447 -8.73 16.93 -25.90
N GLN A 448 -9.15 18.19 -25.72
CA GLN A 448 -9.93 18.90 -26.73
C GLN A 448 -9.16 18.98 -28.06
N ASP A 449 -7.83 18.83 -27.98
CA ASP A 449 -6.91 18.79 -29.11
C ASP A 449 -7.19 17.63 -30.10
N LEU A 450 -7.79 16.52 -29.67
CA LEU A 450 -8.13 15.42 -30.59
C LEU A 450 -9.35 15.70 -31.46
N LEU A 451 -10.24 16.60 -31.04
CA LEU A 451 -11.37 17.05 -31.86
C LEU A 451 -11.00 18.22 -32.78
N GLN A 452 -9.93 18.98 -32.46
CA GLN A 452 -9.39 20.00 -33.37
C GLN A 452 -8.48 19.42 -34.46
N ALA A 453 -7.96 18.20 -34.30
CA ALA A 453 -7.11 17.54 -35.30
C ALA A 453 -7.87 16.67 -36.32
N MET A 454 -9.19 16.50 -36.18
CA MET A 454 -9.98 15.83 -37.23
C MET A 454 -10.45 16.87 -38.24
N PRO A 455 -9.94 16.85 -39.50
CA PRO A 455 -10.46 17.71 -40.55
C PRO A 455 -11.95 17.42 -40.74
N ASN A 456 -12.77 18.47 -40.77
CA ASN A 456 -14.19 18.36 -41.07
C ASN A 456 -14.37 17.59 -42.38
N ALA A 457 -15.11 16.48 -42.32
CA ALA A 457 -15.55 15.76 -43.51
C ALA A 457 -16.41 16.71 -44.36
N GLY A 458 -15.81 17.33 -45.37
CA GLY A 458 -16.51 18.26 -46.27
C GLY A 458 -15.73 19.50 -46.69
N GLN A 459 -14.53 19.78 -46.17
CA GLN A 459 -13.74 20.89 -46.74
C GLN A 459 -13.09 20.46 -48.08
N PRO A 460 -13.30 21.23 -49.17
CA PRO A 460 -12.64 20.97 -50.44
C PRO A 460 -11.13 21.16 -50.27
N ARG A 461 -10.36 20.18 -50.76
CA ARG A 461 -8.90 20.29 -50.81
C ARG A 461 -8.54 21.37 -51.83
N SER A 462 -7.98 22.47 -51.36
CA SER A 462 -7.29 23.48 -52.17
C SER A 462 -5.89 23.03 -52.52
#